data_AF-A0A1Y3EF78-F1
#
_entry.id   AF-A0A1Y3EF78-F1
#
_cell.length_a   1.000
_cell.length_b   1.000
_cell.length_c   1.000
_cell.angle_alpha   90.00
_cell.angle_beta   90.00
_cell.angle_gamma   90.00
#
_symmetry.space_group_name_H-M   'P 1'
#
loop_
_entity.id
_entity.type
_entity.pdbx_description
1 polymer ?
#
loop_
_entity_poly.entity_id
_entity_poly.type
_entity_poly.pdbx_seq_one_letter_code
_entity_poly.pdbx_strand_id
1 'polypeptide(L)'
;MRRGLHRLFLLIALPVGLLCFLAYQLLLDSGGSCMQSVVPSTLKIADSISSSTSQIERSSTFGNFSYDNTLPLIFIGGFPRSGTTLIRAMLDAHPDIRCGEETRLLPRILGMRAHWKNEKVEWRRLIEAGVDDEV
;
A
#
# COMPACT_ATOMS: atom_id res chain seq x y z
N MET A 1 14.55 -53.46 35.05
CA MET A 1 13.80 -52.23 35.38
C MET A 1 14.10 -51.00 34.48
N ARG A 2 14.67 -51.14 33.27
CA ARG A 2 15.04 -49.98 32.41
C ARG A 2 14.36 -49.93 31.03
N ARG A 3 13.24 -50.64 30.83
CA ARG A 3 12.49 -50.62 29.54
C ARG A 3 11.28 -49.67 29.54
N GLY A 4 10.82 -49.22 30.71
CA GLY A 4 9.71 -48.26 30.84
C GLY A 4 10.12 -46.80 30.70
N LEU A 5 11.36 -46.46 31.06
CA LEU A 5 11.85 -45.08 31.04
C LEU A 5 11.96 -44.51 29.61
N HIS A 6 12.32 -45.35 28.64
CA HIS A 6 12.40 -44.94 27.22
C HIS A 6 11.02 -44.71 26.60
N ARG A 7 9.99 -45.48 27.00
CA ARG A 7 8.60 -45.28 26.56
C ARG A 7 8.01 -44.00 27.16
N LEU A 8 8.37 -43.69 28.42
CA LEU A 8 7.98 -42.44 29.08
C LEU A 8 8.63 -41.22 28.41
N PHE A 9 9.91 -41.30 28.06
CA PHE A 9 10.60 -40.21 27.35
C PHE A 9 9.99 -39.95 25.96
N LEU A 10 9.61 -41.01 25.24
CA LEU A 10 8.99 -40.90 23.92
C LEU A 10 7.54 -40.33 24.00
N LEU A 11 6.80 -40.67 25.05
CA LEU A 11 5.46 -40.12 25.32
C LEU A 11 5.47 -38.64 25.68
N ILE A 12 6.56 -38.10 26.23
CA ILE A 12 6.68 -36.69 26.61
C ILE A 12 7.34 -35.87 25.49
N ALA A 13 8.31 -36.45 24.77
CA ALA A 13 9.02 -35.76 23.68
C ALA A 13 8.11 -35.48 22.47
N LEU A 14 7.19 -36.39 22.13
CA LEU A 14 6.26 -36.19 21.02
C LEU A 14 5.29 -35.01 21.21
N PRO A 15 4.57 -34.88 22.35
CA PRO A 15 3.64 -33.75 22.54
C PRO A 15 4.39 -32.43 22.69
N VAL A 16 5.56 -32.40 23.33
CA VAL A 16 6.38 -31.19 23.47
C VAL A 16 6.92 -30.76 22.10
N GLY A 17 7.38 -31.70 21.28
CA GLY A 17 7.82 -31.42 19.90
C GLY A 17 6.69 -30.94 19.01
N LEU A 18 5.50 -31.55 19.10
CA LEU A 18 4.32 -31.15 18.32
C LEU A 18 3.77 -29.79 18.78
N LEU A 19 3.74 -29.50 20.09
CA LEU A 19 3.41 -28.17 20.61
C LEU A 19 4.41 -27.12 20.14
N CYS A 20 5.71 -27.43 20.16
CA CYS A 20 6.74 -26.51 19.69
C CYS A 20 6.64 -26.28 18.16
N PHE A 21 6.34 -27.32 17.39
CA PHE A 21 6.12 -27.22 15.94
C PHE A 21 4.85 -26.43 15.59
N LEU A 22 3.74 -26.67 16.29
CA LEU A 22 2.51 -25.89 16.13
C LEU A 22 2.69 -24.43 16.58
N ALA A 23 3.45 -24.19 17.66
CA ALA A 23 3.80 -22.84 18.08
C ALA A 23 4.69 -22.13 17.04
N TYR A 24 5.64 -22.84 16.42
CA TYR A 24 6.46 -22.30 15.34
C TYR A 24 5.63 -21.97 14.10
N GLN A 25 4.67 -22.85 13.73
CA GLN A 25 3.74 -22.57 12.63
C GLN A 25 2.80 -21.40 12.93
N LEU A 26 2.27 -21.29 14.16
CA LEU A 26 1.46 -20.14 14.59
C LEU A 26 2.29 -18.84 14.67
N LEU A 27 3.57 -18.94 15.02
CA LEU A 27 4.48 -17.79 15.04
C LEU A 27 4.84 -17.34 13.62
N LEU A 28 4.98 -18.28 12.67
CA LEU A 28 5.16 -17.98 11.25
C LEU A 28 3.90 -17.34 10.65
N ASP A 29 2.70 -17.76 11.06
CA ASP A 29 1.44 -17.14 10.61
C ASP A 29 1.23 -15.72 11.17
N SER A 30 1.87 -15.41 12.31
CA SER A 30 1.88 -14.07 12.92
C SER A 30 2.98 -13.16 12.36
N GLY A 31 3.91 -13.73 11.57
CA GLY A 31 5.06 -13.08 10.98
C GLY A 31 4.74 -12.40 9.66
N GLY A 32 3.84 -11.41 9.70
CA GLY A 32 3.86 -10.24 8.84
C GLY A 32 3.76 -10.48 7.33
N SER A 33 2.64 -10.05 6.77
CA SER A 33 2.53 -9.62 5.37
C SER A 33 3.55 -8.52 5.04
N CYS A 34 4.81 -8.88 4.84
CA CYS A 34 5.74 -8.09 4.05
C CYS A 34 5.46 -8.43 2.57
N MET A 35 4.83 -7.47 1.90
CA MET A 35 4.57 -7.49 0.45
C MET A 35 3.62 -8.60 -0.02
N GLN A 36 2.41 -8.59 0.51
CA GLN A 36 1.27 -8.99 -0.29
C GLN A 36 0.43 -7.74 -0.61
N SER A 37 0.83 -7.08 -1.70
CA SER A 37 -0.15 -6.50 -2.62
C SER A 37 -0.95 -7.66 -3.25
N VAL A 38 -1.65 -8.45 -2.43
CA VAL A 38 -2.85 -9.13 -2.91
C VAL A 38 -3.80 -7.98 -3.07
N VAL A 39 -4.05 -7.60 -4.31
CA VAL A 39 -5.28 -6.91 -4.67
C VAL A 39 -6.36 -7.97 -4.50
N PRO A 40 -7.13 -8.01 -3.40
CA PRO A 40 -8.24 -8.94 -3.32
C PRO A 40 -9.38 -8.23 -4.04
N SER A 41 -9.85 -8.85 -5.12
CA SER A 41 -11.27 -8.93 -5.42
C SER A 41 -12.03 -7.61 -5.24
N THR A 42 -12.55 -6.97 -6.27
CA THR A 42 -13.67 -7.56 -7.00
C THR A 42 -14.08 -6.55 -8.06
N LEU A 43 -14.18 -7.03 -9.28
CA LEU A 43 -15.10 -6.52 -10.29
C LEU A 43 -16.53 -6.64 -9.68
N LYS A 44 -16.93 -5.68 -8.84
CA LYS A 44 -18.28 -5.59 -8.26
C LYS A 44 -18.79 -4.17 -8.41
N ILE A 45 -19.57 -4.00 -9.47
CA ILE A 45 -20.89 -3.36 -9.44
C ILE A 45 -20.86 -1.96 -8.81
N ALA A 46 -20.58 -0.98 -9.67
CA ALA A 46 -21.08 0.37 -9.48
C ALA A 46 -22.60 0.34 -9.70
N ASP A 47 -23.35 0.09 -8.63
CA ASP A 47 -24.77 0.41 -8.60
C ASP A 47 -25.06 1.35 -7.43
N SER A 48 -25.69 2.46 -7.82
CA SER A 48 -26.73 3.18 -7.09
C SER A 48 -26.33 4.36 -6.18
N ILE A 49 -26.84 5.51 -6.61
CA ILE A 49 -27.48 6.57 -5.82
C ILE A 49 -26.59 7.73 -5.33
N SER A 50 -26.56 8.73 -6.22
CA SER A 50 -26.81 10.16 -5.96
C SER A 50 -27.01 10.58 -4.50
N SER A 51 -26.15 11.49 -4.03
CA SER A 51 -26.49 12.50 -3.02
C SER A 51 -25.64 13.75 -3.25
N SER A 52 -26.24 14.69 -3.97
CA SER A 52 -25.99 16.13 -4.01
C SER A 52 -25.05 16.70 -2.94
N THR A 53 -23.92 17.27 -3.38
CA THR A 53 -23.28 18.44 -2.76
C THR A 53 -22.54 19.22 -3.84
N SER A 54 -22.90 20.49 -3.99
CA SER A 54 -22.30 21.43 -4.94
C SER A 54 -20.86 21.75 -4.55
N GLN A 55 -19.89 21.12 -5.19
CA GLN A 55 -18.50 21.56 -5.23
C GLN A 55 -18.06 21.49 -6.69
N ILE A 56 -17.33 22.52 -7.15
CA ILE A 56 -16.92 22.66 -8.55
C ILE A 56 -15.87 21.58 -8.85
N GLU A 57 -16.32 20.39 -9.28
CA GLU A 57 -15.47 19.34 -9.82
C GLU A 57 -14.86 19.83 -11.12
N ARG A 58 -13.59 20.24 -11.07
CA ARG A 58 -12.79 20.49 -12.27
C ARG A 58 -12.40 19.16 -12.88
N SER A 59 -13.37 18.43 -13.44
CA SER A 59 -13.12 17.25 -14.25
C SER A 59 -12.35 17.69 -15.49
N SER A 60 -11.05 17.41 -15.55
CA SER A 60 -10.22 17.68 -16.72
C SER A 60 -10.46 16.56 -17.73
N THR A 61 -11.52 16.71 -18.55
CA THR A 61 -11.84 15.76 -19.60
C THR A 61 -10.79 15.82 -20.71
N PHE A 62 -9.88 14.85 -20.75
CA PHE A 62 -8.96 14.64 -21.88
C PHE A 62 -9.42 13.40 -22.65
N GLY A 63 -10.21 13.61 -23.70
CA GLY A 63 -10.93 12.52 -24.39
C GLY A 63 -12.11 11.99 -23.57
N ASN A 64 -12.42 10.69 -23.67
CA ASN A 64 -13.52 10.05 -22.91
C ASN A 64 -13.13 9.65 -21.47
N PHE A 65 -12.05 10.20 -20.92
CA PHE A 65 -11.58 9.87 -19.57
C PHE A 65 -11.87 11.04 -18.60
N SER A 66 -12.52 10.75 -17.48
CA SER A 66 -12.62 11.68 -16.35
C SER A 66 -11.55 11.35 -15.31
N TYR A 67 -10.77 12.35 -14.94
CA TYR A 67 -9.80 12.24 -13.85
C TYR A 67 -10.40 12.85 -12.58
N ASP A 68 -10.52 12.06 -11.53
CA ASP A 68 -11.00 12.49 -10.21
C ASP A 68 -10.22 11.80 -9.09
N ASN A 69 -10.19 12.35 -7.89
CA ASN A 69 -9.40 11.83 -6.76
C ASN A 69 -9.77 10.40 -6.33
N THR A 70 -10.90 9.86 -6.79
CA THR A 70 -11.30 8.46 -6.60
C THR A 70 -10.69 7.49 -7.62
N LEU A 71 -9.92 8.00 -8.59
CA LEU A 71 -9.37 7.21 -9.68
C LEU A 71 -8.29 6.23 -9.16
N PRO A 72 -8.28 4.96 -9.63
CA PRO A 72 -7.33 3.96 -9.13
C PRO A 72 -5.91 4.23 -9.66
N LEU A 73 -5.12 5.00 -8.91
CA LEU A 73 -3.72 5.32 -9.23
C LEU A 73 -2.74 4.25 -8.74
N ILE A 74 -1.73 3.96 -9.56
CA ILE A 74 -0.61 3.07 -9.21
C ILE A 74 0.64 3.94 -9.01
N PHE A 75 1.21 3.91 -7.80
CA PHE A 75 2.46 4.58 -7.48
C PHE A 75 3.62 3.59 -7.43
N ILE A 76 4.63 3.79 -8.26
CA ILE A 76 5.86 2.99 -8.27
C ILE A 76 6.96 3.80 -7.58
N GLY A 77 7.49 3.27 -6.49
CA GLY A 77 8.53 3.94 -5.68
C GLY A 77 9.66 2.98 -5.26
N GLY A 78 10.70 3.52 -4.64
CA GLY A 78 11.83 2.74 -4.13
C GLY A 78 13.15 3.51 -4.16
N PHE A 79 14.24 2.86 -3.72
CA PHE A 79 15.58 3.42 -3.82
C PHE A 79 16.04 3.45 -5.30
N PRO A 80 16.79 4.47 -5.75
CA PRO A 80 17.34 4.49 -7.10
C PRO A 80 18.12 3.20 -7.38
N ARG A 81 17.99 2.67 -8.60
CA ARG A 81 18.61 1.41 -9.05
C ARG A 81 17.99 0.11 -8.51
N SER A 82 16.91 0.14 -7.72
CA SER A 82 16.16 -1.06 -7.28
C SER A 82 15.22 -1.67 -8.34
N GLY A 83 15.36 -1.30 -9.61
CA GLY A 83 14.51 -1.84 -10.69
C GLY A 83 13.12 -1.19 -10.80
N THR A 84 12.89 0.00 -10.23
CA THR A 84 11.64 0.76 -10.39
C THR A 84 11.30 1.03 -11.85
N THR A 85 12.31 1.32 -12.67
CA THR A 85 12.17 1.47 -14.13
C THR A 85 11.70 0.20 -14.83
N LEU A 86 12.16 -0.97 -14.37
CA LEU A 86 11.77 -2.25 -14.96
C LEU A 86 10.28 -2.52 -14.69
N ILE A 87 9.84 -2.35 -13.45
CA ILE A 87 8.44 -2.56 -13.07
C ILE A 87 7.52 -1.60 -13.84
N ARG A 88 7.92 -0.33 -13.99
CA ARG A 88 7.20 0.64 -14.82
C ARG A 88 7.05 0.15 -16.27
N ALA A 89 8.14 -0.30 -16.88
CA ALA A 89 8.12 -0.77 -18.26
C ALA A 89 7.26 -2.03 -18.43
N MET A 90 7.25 -2.94 -17.44
CA MET A 90 6.40 -4.12 -17.44
C MET A 90 4.91 -3.75 -17.38
N LEU A 91 4.54 -2.78 -16.56
CA LEU A 91 3.14 -2.32 -16.44
C LEU A 91 2.68 -1.55 -17.68
N ASP A 92 3.57 -0.77 -18.29
CA ASP A 92 3.25 0.01 -19.50
C ASP A 92 2.97 -0.86 -20.73
N ALA A 93 3.44 -2.11 -20.73
CA ALA A 93 3.13 -3.10 -21.77
C ALA A 93 1.66 -3.57 -21.74
N HIS A 94 0.93 -3.32 -20.64
CA HIS A 94 -0.48 -3.67 -20.53
C HIS A 94 -1.34 -2.69 -21.35
N PRO A 95 -2.37 -3.16 -22.10
CA PRO A 95 -3.19 -2.27 -22.95
C PRO A 95 -3.93 -1.19 -22.14
N ASP A 96 -4.37 -1.51 -20.92
CA ASP A 96 -5.20 -0.63 -20.09
C ASP A 96 -4.40 0.24 -19.09
N ILE A 97 -3.07 0.11 -19.04
CA ILE A 97 -2.22 0.82 -18.08
C ILE A 97 -1.23 1.69 -18.83
N ARG A 98 -1.13 2.96 -18.44
CA ARG A 98 -0.13 3.90 -18.96
C ARG A 98 0.63 4.52 -17.82
N CYS A 99 1.93 4.25 -17.75
CA CYS A 99 2.79 4.78 -16.70
C CYS A 99 3.61 5.99 -17.16
N GLY A 100 4.03 6.02 -18.43
CA GLY A 100 4.86 7.10 -18.98
C GLY A 100 6.27 7.18 -18.37
N GLU A 101 6.96 8.30 -18.60
CA GLU A 101 8.31 8.54 -18.06
C GLU A 101 8.29 9.03 -16.60
N GLU A 102 9.46 9.04 -15.97
CA GLU A 102 9.61 9.59 -14.62
C GLU A 102 9.34 11.11 -14.62
N THR A 103 8.35 11.54 -13.82
CA THR A 103 7.84 12.93 -13.86
C THR A 103 8.81 13.99 -13.33
N ARG A 104 9.82 13.62 -12.53
CA ARG A 104 10.87 14.46 -11.87
C ARG A 104 10.38 15.63 -10.99
N LEU A 105 9.20 16.17 -11.25
CA LEU A 105 8.57 17.28 -10.53
C LEU A 105 7.82 16.77 -9.29
N LEU A 106 7.22 15.57 -9.35
CA LEU A 106 6.44 15.02 -8.24
C LEU A 106 7.28 14.86 -6.96
N PRO A 107 8.51 14.28 -6.98
CA PRO A 107 9.36 14.23 -5.79
C PRO A 107 9.72 15.62 -5.25
N ARG A 108 9.89 16.60 -6.14
CA ARG A 108 10.24 17.98 -5.76
C ARG A 108 9.09 18.68 -5.05
N ILE A 109 7.86 18.57 -5.56
CA ILE A 109 6.66 19.16 -4.93
C ILE A 109 6.38 18.50 -3.59
N LEU A 110 6.47 17.17 -3.52
CA LEU A 110 6.28 16.43 -2.26
C LEU A 110 7.33 16.81 -1.21
N GLY A 111 8.60 16.99 -1.61
CA GLY A 111 9.66 17.48 -0.72
C GLY A 111 9.38 18.89 -0.19
N MET A 112 8.89 19.79 -1.04
CA MET A 112 8.50 21.15 -0.64
C MET A 112 7.33 21.14 0.35
N ARG A 113 6.29 20.33 0.09
CA ARG A 113 5.15 20.15 1.02
C ARG A 113 5.63 19.60 2.36
N ALA A 114 6.53 18.61 2.36
CA ALA A 114 7.07 18.04 3.60
C ALA A 114 7.90 19.06 4.39
N HIS A 115 8.69 19.90 3.70
CA HIS A 115 9.46 20.97 4.34
C HIS A 115 8.54 21.99 5.04
N TRP A 116 7.49 22.47 4.36
CA TRP A 116 6.52 23.38 4.95
C TRP A 116 5.78 22.78 6.14
N LYS A 117 5.43 21.49 6.09
CA LYS A 117 4.82 20.79 7.24
C LYS A 117 5.76 20.64 8.43
N ASN A 118 7.07 20.51 8.20
CA ASN A 118 8.06 20.39 9.27
C ASN A 118 8.35 21.72 9.97
N GLU A 119 8.22 22.85 9.26
CA GLU A 119 8.46 24.18 9.82
C GLU A 119 7.21 24.76 10.48
N LYS A 120 7.15 24.75 11.82
CA LYS A 120 5.99 25.22 12.60
C LYS A 120 5.55 26.66 12.30
N VAL A 121 6.50 27.55 11.99
CA VAL A 121 6.21 28.96 11.71
C VAL A 121 5.59 29.10 10.32
N GLU A 122 6.16 28.43 9.32
CA GLU A 122 5.69 28.50 7.95
C GLU A 122 4.37 27.76 7.76
N TRP A 123 4.21 26.60 8.41
CA TRP A 123 2.93 25.87 8.44
C TRP A 123 1.79 26.71 9.01
N ARG A 124 2.05 27.51 10.05
CA ARG A 124 1.03 28.40 10.64
C ARG A 124 0.59 29.47 9.63
N ARG A 125 1.53 30.07 8.91
CA ARG A 125 1.22 31.06 7.86
C ARG A 125 0.39 30.46 6.73
N LEU A 126 0.69 29.22 6.35
CA LEU A 126 -0.05 28.48 5.34
C LEU A 126 -1.49 28.21 5.79
N ILE A 127 -1.69 27.81 7.05
CA ILE A 127 -3.03 27.65 7.63
C ILE A 127 -3.78 28.98 7.69
N GLU A 128 -3.11 30.06 8.12
CA GLU A 128 -3.68 31.41 8.14
C GLU A 128 -4.06 31.90 6.73
N ALA A 129 -3.34 31.45 5.71
CA ALA A 129 -3.65 31.68 4.29
C ALA A 129 -4.77 30.77 3.75
N GLY A 130 -5.32 29.87 4.57
CA GLY A 130 -6.40 28.95 4.19
C GLY A 130 -5.94 27.68 3.49
N VAL A 131 -4.67 27.28 3.63
CA VAL A 131 -4.18 25.98 3.16
C VAL A 131 -4.53 24.91 4.19
N ASP A 132 -5.58 24.14 3.93
CA ASP A 132 -5.98 22.98 4.75
C ASP A 132 -5.57 21.64 4.10
N ASP A 133 -5.82 20.54 4.81
CA ASP A 133 -5.52 19.17 4.36
C ASP A 133 -6.72 18.50 3.65
N GLU A 134 -7.82 19.20 3.40
CA GLU A 134 -9.04 18.66 2.77
C GLU A 134 -9.00 18.67 1.23
N VAL A 135 -7.84 18.94 0.63
CA VAL A 135 -7.62 18.95 -0.83
C VAL A 135 -6.60 17.92 -1.30
#